data_AF-A0A2P4R501-F1
#
_entry.id   AF-A0A2P4R501-F1
#
_cell.length_a   1.000
_cell.length_b   1.000
_cell.length_c   1.000
_cell.angle_alpha   90.00
_cell.angle_beta   90.00
_cell.angle_gamma   90.00
#
_symmetry.space_group_name_H-M   'P 1'
#
loop_
_entity.id
_entity.type
_entity.pdbx_description
1 polymer ?
#
loop_
_entity_poly.entity_id
_entity_poly.type
_entity_poly.pdbx_seq_one_letter_code
_entity_poly.pdbx_strand_id
1 'polypeptide(L)'
;MFKLGDIIAMKKPHACGENRWEVIRLGADIKVKCLGCGHIVMIPRAEFNKKLKKVLTQADQVKTENEEHYLKKSQLMPPNFIKRNEE
;
A
#
# COMPACT_ATOMS: atom_id res chain seq x y z
N MET A 1 8.37 -10.76 -7.60
CA MET A 1 7.43 -11.09 -6.51
C MET A 1 7.26 -9.84 -5.65
N PHE A 2 6.05 -9.50 -5.19
CA PHE A 2 5.79 -8.37 -4.29
C PHE A 2 5.09 -8.87 -3.01
N LYS A 3 5.25 -8.15 -1.91
CA LYS A 3 4.75 -8.48 -0.57
C LYS A 3 3.85 -7.36 -0.01
N LEU A 4 3.20 -7.66 1.10
CA LEU A 4 2.41 -6.68 1.86
C LEU A 4 3.35 -5.62 2.45
N GLY A 5 3.00 -4.35 2.27
CA GLY A 5 3.82 -3.20 2.68
C GLY A 5 4.90 -2.80 1.66
N ASP A 6 5.02 -3.48 0.52
CA ASP A 6 5.98 -3.07 -0.49
C ASP A 6 5.56 -1.74 -1.14
N ILE A 7 6.55 -0.89 -1.42
CA ILE A 7 6.38 0.30 -2.26
C ILE A 7 6.67 -0.10 -3.70
N ILE A 8 5.68 0.07 -4.54
CA ILE A 8 5.71 -0.29 -5.95
C ILE A 8 5.52 0.93 -6.84
N ALA A 9 6.00 0.83 -8.08
CA ALA A 9 5.70 1.78 -9.14
C ALA A 9 4.70 1.17 -10.14
N MET A 10 3.64 1.90 -10.44
CA MET A 10 2.72 1.54 -11.52
C MET A 10 3.19 2.09 -12.87
N LYS A 11 2.73 1.46 -13.97
CA LYS A 11 3.02 1.91 -15.34
C LYS A 11 2.33 3.23 -15.69
N LYS A 12 1.11 3.45 -15.20
CA LYS A 12 0.37 4.70 -15.35
C LYS A 12 0.46 5.51 -14.05
N PRO A 13 0.69 6.84 -14.13
CA PRO A 13 0.66 7.69 -12.94
C PRO A 13 -0.76 7.75 -12.37
N HIS A 14 -0.84 8.02 -11.07
CA HIS A 14 -2.09 8.41 -10.44
C HIS A 14 -2.50 9.81 -10.91
N ALA A 15 -3.79 10.16 -10.77
CA ALA A 15 -4.29 11.49 -11.13
C ALA A 15 -3.58 12.63 -10.38
N CYS A 16 -2.97 12.36 -9.23
CA CYS A 16 -2.16 13.34 -8.49
C CYS A 16 -0.72 13.53 -9.05
N GLY A 17 -0.32 12.80 -10.08
CA GLY A 17 1.03 12.85 -10.67
C GLY A 17 2.04 11.88 -10.06
N GLU A 18 1.77 11.32 -8.88
CA GLU A 18 2.62 10.31 -8.23
C GLU A 18 2.36 8.91 -8.81
N ASN A 19 3.41 8.11 -8.96
CA ASN A 19 3.31 6.72 -9.44
C ASN A 19 3.76 5.69 -8.40
N ARG A 20 4.09 6.13 -7.19
CA ARG A 20 4.41 5.30 -6.02
C ARG A 20 3.15 4.88 -5.27
N TRP A 21 3.05 3.58 -5.03
CA TRP A 21 1.94 2.96 -4.32
C TRP A 21 2.44 1.98 -3.28
N GLU A 22 1.78 1.96 -2.12
CA GLU A 22 1.97 0.97 -1.08
C GLU A 22 0.95 -0.16 -1.24
N VAL A 23 1.40 -1.41 -1.12
CA VAL A 23 0.53 -2.58 -1.13
C VAL A 23 -0.04 -2.83 0.27
N ILE A 24 -1.33 -2.55 0.46
CA ILE A 24 -1.95 -2.61 1.79
C ILE A 24 -2.81 -3.86 2.02
N ARG A 25 -3.18 -4.59 0.96
CA ARG A 25 -3.85 -5.89 1.04
C ARG A 25 -3.45 -6.78 -0.11
N LEU A 26 -3.20 -8.05 0.20
CA LEU A 26 -3.03 -9.12 -0.77
C LEU A 26 -4.23 -10.07 -0.72
N GLY A 27 -4.73 -10.47 -1.89
CA GLY A 27 -5.88 -11.37 -2.03
C GLY A 27 -6.23 -11.57 -3.51
N ALA A 28 -7.52 -11.88 -3.76
CA ALA A 28 -8.09 -11.87 -5.11
C ALA A 28 -8.05 -10.46 -5.72
N ASP A 29 -8.39 -9.46 -4.92
CA ASP A 29 -8.18 -8.05 -5.20
C ASP A 29 -7.01 -7.52 -4.37
N ILE A 30 -6.17 -6.73 -5.01
CA ILE A 30 -5.04 -6.05 -4.39
C ILE A 30 -5.50 -4.64 -4.05
N LYS A 31 -5.43 -4.30 -2.77
CA LYS A 31 -5.69 -2.93 -2.32
C LYS A 31 -4.36 -2.20 -2.22
N VAL A 32 -4.28 -1.03 -2.84
CA VAL A 32 -3.09 -0.18 -2.84
C VAL A 32 -3.41 1.22 -2.38
N LYS A 33 -2.43 1.88 -1.77
CA LYS A 33 -2.53 3.28 -1.33
C LYS A 33 -1.51 4.13 -2.06
N CYS A 34 -1.93 5.25 -2.61
CA CYS A 34 -1.01 6.21 -3.25
C CYS A 34 -0.20 6.92 -2.15
N LEU A 35 1.13 6.94 -2.29
CA LEU A 35 2.01 7.60 -1.32
C LEU A 35 2.07 9.13 -1.49
N GLY A 36 1.57 9.68 -2.59
CA GLY A 36 1.54 11.12 -2.82
C GLY A 36 0.28 11.83 -2.33
N CYS A 37 -0.85 11.12 -2.24
CA CYS A 37 -2.13 11.73 -1.83
C CYS A 37 -2.96 10.85 -0.88
N GLY A 38 -2.45 9.69 -0.48
CA GLY A 38 -3.13 8.77 0.44
C GLY A 38 -4.35 8.04 -0.11
N HIS A 39 -4.71 8.23 -1.40
CA HIS A 39 -5.90 7.60 -1.98
C HIS A 39 -5.76 6.09 -2.08
N ILE A 40 -6.81 5.37 -1.71
CA ILE A 40 -6.85 3.90 -1.71
C ILE A 40 -7.65 3.38 -2.91
N VAL A 41 -7.10 2.43 -3.65
CA VAL A 41 -7.76 1.81 -4.81
C VAL A 41 -7.71 0.29 -4.66
N MET A 42 -8.80 -0.39 -5.02
CA MET A 42 -8.84 -1.85 -5.16
C MET A 42 -8.72 -2.22 -6.63
N ILE A 43 -7.80 -3.11 -6.95
CA ILE A 43 -7.53 -3.56 -8.31
C ILE A 43 -7.53 -5.09 -8.33
N PRO A 44 -8.27 -5.73 -9.26
CA PRO A 44 -8.18 -7.17 -9.44
C PRO A 44 -6.74 -7.61 -9.70
N ARG A 45 -6.31 -8.73 -9.10
CA ARG A 45 -4.91 -9.19 -9.17
C ARG A 45 -4.38 -9.32 -10.60
N ALA A 46 -5.20 -9.80 -11.53
CA ALA A 46 -4.82 -9.93 -12.94
C ALA A 46 -4.44 -8.59 -13.57
N GLU A 47 -5.25 -7.55 -13.32
CA GLU A 47 -5.02 -6.20 -13.82
C GLU A 47 -3.85 -5.53 -13.10
N PHE A 48 -3.72 -5.75 -11.80
CA PHE A 48 -2.59 -5.26 -11.01
C PHE A 48 -1.25 -5.77 -11.57
N ASN A 49 -1.14 -7.06 -11.84
CA ASN A 49 0.09 -7.65 -12.39
C ASN A 49 0.47 -7.07 -13.76
N LYS A 50 -0.50 -6.73 -14.61
CA LYS A 50 -0.25 -6.07 -15.90
C LYS A 50 0.23 -4.62 -15.72
N LYS A 51 -0.33 -3.91 -14.74
CA LYS A 51 -0.06 -2.49 -14.45
C LYS A 51 1.18 -2.27 -13.59
N LEU A 52 1.65 -3.28 -12.87
CA LEU A 52 2.89 -3.26 -12.11
C LEU A 52 4.07 -3.00 -13.06
N LYS A 53 4.90 -2.00 -12.74
CA LYS A 53 6.14 -1.73 -13.48
C LYS A 53 7.33 -2.37 -12.79
N LYS A 54 7.53 -2.05 -11.51
CA LYS A 54 8.60 -2.60 -10.66
C LYS A 54 8.27 -2.39 -9.18
N VAL A 55 8.93 -3.18 -8.32
CA VAL A 55 8.99 -2.91 -6.88
C VAL A 55 10.11 -1.91 -6.64
N LEU A 56 9.83 -0.82 -5.93
CA LEU A 56 10.81 0.22 -5.61
C LEU A 56 11.53 -0.07 -4.29
N THR A 57 10.75 -0.42 -3.27
CA THR A 57 11.25 -0.66 -1.92
C THR A 57 10.48 -1.82 -1.32
N GLN A 58 11.21 -2.78 -0.76
CA GLN A 58 10.60 -3.88 -0.02
C GLN A 58 10.13 -3.38 1.34
N ALA A 59 9.04 -3.95 1.86
CA ALA A 59 8.42 -3.57 3.12
C ALA A 59 9.40 -3.50 4.31
N ASP A 60 10.44 -4.34 4.31
CA ASP A 60 11.48 -4.38 5.35
C ASP A 60 12.44 -3.19 5.32
N GLN A 61 12.57 -2.55 4.15
CA GLN A 61 13.52 -1.46 3.90
C GLN A 61 12.84 -0.08 3.86
N VAL A 62 11.52 -0.01 4.08
CA VAL A 62 10.79 1.25 4.09
C VAL A 62 11.14 2.04 5.35
N LYS A 63 11.77 3.20 5.18
CA LYS A 63 11.99 4.16 6.26
C LYS A 63 10.71 4.95 6.52
N THR A 64 9.93 4.52 7.50
CA THR A 64 8.64 5.14 7.89
C THR A 64 8.72 6.62 8.28
N GLU A 65 9.91 7.13 8.59
CA GLU A 65 10.15 8.54 8.96
C GLU A 65 10.05 9.51 7.78
N ASN A 66 10.26 9.04 6.54
CA ASN A 66 10.34 9.89 5.35
C ASN A 66 9.10 9.81 4.44
N GLU A 67 8.12 8.96 4.77
CA GLU A 67 6.92 8.74 3.94
C GLU A 67 5.65 9.00 4.76
N GLU A 68 5.14 10.23 4.70
CA GLU A 68 3.98 10.71 5.49
C GLU A 68 2.71 9.88 5.27
N HIS A 69 2.57 9.26 4.10
CA HIS A 69 1.37 8.52 3.71
C HIS A 69 1.52 7.00 3.79
N TYR A 70 2.66 6.46 4.23
CA TYR A 70 2.85 5.01 4.40
C TYR A 70 2.11 4.49 5.64
N LEU A 71 1.35 3.40 5.50
CA LEU A 71 0.64 2.79 6.63
C LEU A 71 1.63 2.02 7.52
N LYS A 72 1.68 2.40 8.79
CA LYS A 72 2.45 1.64 9.78
C LYS A 72 1.85 0.24 9.91
N LYS A 73 2.69 -0.78 10.14
CA LYS A 73 2.29 -2.20 10.31
C LYS A 73 1.10 -2.40 11.27
N SER A 74 0.98 -1.53 12.29
CA SER A 74 -0.15 -1.51 13.24
C SER A 74 -1.51 -1.21 12.61
N GLN A 75 -1.56 -0.57 11.43
CA GLN A 75 -2.79 -0.19 10.72
C GLN A 75 -3.16 -1.16 9.58
N LEU A 76 -2.32 -2.17 9.30
CA LEU A 76 -2.57 -3.22 8.31
C LEU A 76 -3.31 -4.44 8.92
N MET A 77 -3.75 -4.36 10.18
CA MET A 77 -4.40 -5.42 10.95
C MET A 77 -5.94 -5.31 10.94
N PRO A 78 -6.68 -6.43 11.11
CA PRO A 78 -8.14 -6.46 10.98
C PRO A 78 -8.86 -5.63 12.07
N PRO A 79 -10.07 -5.13 11.79
CA PRO A 79 -10.76 -4.08 12.56
C PRO A 79 -11.29 -4.47 13.95
N ASN A 80 -10.82 -5.54 14.57
CA ASN A 80 -11.20 -5.89 15.94
C ASN A 80 -9.99 -5.93 16.87
N PHE A 81 -9.50 -4.75 17.20
CA PHE A 81 -8.87 -4.51 18.49
C PHE A 81 -9.53 -3.27 19.09
N ILE A 82 -10.80 -3.43 19.51
CA ILE A 82 -11.40 -2.49 20.46
C ILE A 82 -10.55 -2.62 21.72
N LYS A 83 -9.63 -1.67 21.95
CA LYS A 83 -9.19 -1.41 23.31
C LYS A 83 -10.45 -0.97 24.06
N ARG A 84 -11.03 -1.88 24.84
CA ARG A 84 -11.86 -1.47 25.97
C ARG A 84 -10.94 -0.58 26.80
N ASN A 85 -11.17 0.73 26.75
CA ASN A 85 -10.61 1.61 27.75
C ASN A 85 -11.21 1.16 29.08
N GLU A 86 -10.38 0.61 29.96
CA GLU A 86 -10.71 0.46 31.37
C GLU A 86 -10.53 1.84 32.00
N GLU A 87 -11.65 2.53 32.21
CA GLU A 87 -11.84 3.56 33.24
C GLU A 87 -12.89 3.03 34.22
#